data_AF-A0A1E5USD0-F1
#
_entry.id   AF-A0A1E5USD0-F1
#
_cell.length_a   1.000
_cell.length_b   1.000
_cell.length_c   1.000
_cell.angle_alpha   90.00
_cell.angle_beta   90.00
_cell.angle_gamma   90.00
#
_symmetry.space_group_name_H-M   'P 1'
#
loop_
_entity.id
_entity.type
_entity.pdbx_description
1 polymer ?
#
loop_
_entity_poly.entity_id
_entity_poly.type
_entity_poly.pdbx_seq_one_letter_code
_entity_poly.pdbx_strand_id
1 'polypeptide(L)'
;MGASDLDRQIEQLKRCEPLTEAEVKALCLKAMEILVEESNVQRVDAPVTICGDIHGQFYDMKELFKVRYPDRITLIRGNHESRQITQVYGFYDECLRKYGSVNIRVIDRKQEVPHDGAMCDLLWSDPEDAVDGWGLSPRDSLPYEKLSTCRCGNVAAILELDENLNKQFRVFEAAPHESRGVPSKRPAPDYFL
;
A
#
# COMPACT_ATOMS: atom_id res chain seq x y z
N MET A 1 -29.44 -1.19 14.87
CA MET A 1 -28.34 -2.13 15.23
C MET A 1 -27.20 -1.28 15.74
N GLY A 2 -26.47 -1.73 16.78
CA GLY A 2 -25.31 -0.98 17.26
C GLY A 2 -24.20 -0.98 16.19
N ALA A 3 -23.48 0.13 16.06
CA ALA A 3 -22.30 0.18 15.20
C ALA A 3 -21.30 -0.89 15.64
N SER A 4 -20.73 -1.63 14.69
CA SER A 4 -19.71 -2.63 15.01
C SER A 4 -18.44 -1.94 15.49
N ASP A 5 -17.59 -2.68 16.20
CA ASP A 5 -16.28 -2.16 16.62
C ASP A 5 -15.41 -1.76 15.41
N LEU A 6 -15.63 -2.38 14.25
CA LEU A 6 -15.00 -2.02 12.99
C LEU A 6 -15.48 -0.65 12.48
N ASP A 7 -16.79 -0.38 12.54
CA ASP A 7 -17.34 0.94 12.14
C ASP A 7 -16.75 2.06 13.02
N ARG A 8 -16.64 1.83 14.33
CA ARG A 8 -15.97 2.76 15.26
C ARG A 8 -14.51 3.00 14.85
N GLN A 9 -13.77 1.93 14.55
CA GLN A 9 -12.35 2.00 14.18
C GLN A 9 -12.15 2.69 12.82
N ILE A 10 -13.03 2.45 11.86
CA ILE A 10 -13.03 3.12 10.54
C ILE A 10 -13.28 4.62 10.72
N GLU A 11 -14.27 5.03 11.51
CA GLU A 11 -14.55 6.45 11.76
C GLU A 11 -13.44 7.14 12.57
N GLN A 12 -12.78 6.44 13.49
CA GLN A 12 -11.59 6.94 14.20
C GLN A 12 -10.42 7.17 13.21
N LEU A 13 -10.11 6.17 12.38
CA LEU A 13 -9.07 6.30 11.35
C LEU A 13 -9.40 7.41 10.35
N LYS A 14 -10.65 7.57 9.92
CA LYS A 14 -11.08 8.69 9.04
C LYS A 14 -10.79 10.07 9.64
N ARG A 15 -10.74 10.23 10.97
CA ARG A 15 -10.31 11.47 11.66
C ARG A 15 -8.79 11.63 11.80
N CYS A 16 -8.00 10.74 11.18
CA CYS A 16 -6.54 10.63 11.33
C CYS A 16 -6.08 10.26 12.75
N GLU A 17 -6.96 9.70 13.57
CA GLU A 17 -6.66 9.25 14.94
C GLU A 17 -6.12 7.80 14.89
N PRO A 18 -4.95 7.50 15.48
CA PRO A 18 -4.45 6.14 15.54
C PRO A 18 -5.33 5.27 16.45
N LEU A 19 -5.43 3.97 16.12
CA LEU A 19 -5.99 2.97 17.02
C LEU A 19 -4.98 2.59 18.11
N THR A 20 -5.39 1.84 19.13
CA THR A 20 -4.44 1.26 20.09
C THR A 20 -3.66 0.09 19.49
N GLU A 21 -2.45 -0.20 20.00
CA GLU A 21 -1.63 -1.34 19.53
C GLU A 21 -2.40 -2.68 19.58
N ALA A 22 -3.23 -2.86 20.61
CA ALA A 22 -4.08 -4.05 20.77
C ALA A 22 -5.17 -4.14 19.69
N GLU A 23 -5.81 -3.03 19.32
CA GLU A 23 -6.80 -2.98 18.24
C GLU A 23 -6.15 -3.23 16.88
N VAL A 24 -4.98 -2.62 16.59
CA VAL A 24 -4.27 -2.89 15.33
C VAL A 24 -3.84 -4.36 15.26
N LYS A 25 -3.34 -4.94 16.35
CA LYS A 25 -3.00 -6.38 16.41
C LYS A 25 -4.24 -7.25 16.13
N ALA A 26 -5.39 -6.93 16.72
CA ALA A 26 -6.65 -7.65 16.49
C ALA A 26 -7.13 -7.53 15.04
N LEU A 27 -6.98 -6.36 14.41
CA LEU A 27 -7.27 -6.16 12.98
C LEU A 27 -6.34 -6.96 12.08
N CYS A 28 -5.03 -6.97 12.36
CA CYS A 28 -4.07 -7.77 11.60
C CYS A 28 -4.37 -9.27 11.69
N LEU A 29 -4.75 -9.79 12.86
CA LEU A 29 -5.15 -11.19 13.02
C LEU A 29 -6.37 -11.54 12.15
N LYS A 30 -7.44 -10.72 12.22
CA LYS A 30 -8.64 -10.90 11.37
C LYS A 30 -8.33 -10.77 9.88
N ALA A 31 -7.45 -9.86 9.48
CA ALA A 31 -7.04 -9.71 8.10
C ALA A 31 -6.29 -10.97 7.60
N MET A 32 -5.44 -11.59 8.43
CA MET A 32 -4.78 -12.84 8.08
C MET A 32 -5.75 -14.01 7.94
N GLU A 33 -6.81 -14.10 8.76
CA GLU A 33 -7.88 -15.10 8.62
C GLU A 33 -8.59 -15.02 7.27
N ILE A 34 -8.64 -13.83 6.65
CA ILE A 34 -9.20 -13.64 5.29
C ILE A 34 -8.13 -13.93 4.23
N LEU A 35 -6.98 -13.27 4.31
CA LEU A 35 -5.90 -13.34 3.30
C LEU A 35 -5.23 -14.73 3.20
N VAL A 36 -5.37 -15.60 4.20
CA VAL A 36 -4.80 -16.97 4.14
C VAL A 36 -5.55 -17.88 3.18
N GLU A 37 -6.86 -17.64 3.00
CA GLU A 37 -7.77 -18.37 2.10
C GLU A 37 -7.75 -17.82 0.66
N GLU A 38 -7.16 -16.65 0.43
CA GLU A 38 -7.04 -16.04 -0.90
C GLU A 38 -5.95 -16.71 -1.76
N SER A 39 -6.17 -16.67 -3.08
CA SER A 39 -5.24 -17.24 -4.07
C SER A 39 -4.06 -16.31 -4.33
N ASN A 40 -2.86 -16.87 -4.50
CA ASN A 40 -1.69 -16.13 -5.00
C ASN A 40 -1.95 -15.43 -6.34
N VAL A 41 -2.90 -15.93 -7.13
CA VAL A 41 -3.44 -15.27 -8.34
C VAL A 41 -4.93 -15.05 -8.12
N GLN A 42 -5.28 -13.87 -7.63
CA GLN A 42 -6.66 -13.50 -7.32
C GLN A 42 -7.40 -13.04 -8.57
N ARG A 43 -8.59 -13.59 -8.82
CA ARG A 43 -9.49 -13.10 -9.87
C ARG A 43 -10.26 -11.89 -9.34
N VAL A 44 -10.31 -10.84 -10.17
CA VAL A 44 -11.06 -9.61 -9.89
C VAL A 44 -11.90 -9.29 -11.12
N ASP A 45 -13.21 -9.23 -10.94
CA ASP A 45 -14.16 -8.91 -12.01
C ASP A 45 -14.24 -7.40 -12.21
N ALA A 46 -14.51 -6.98 -13.45
CA ALA A 46 -14.78 -5.58 -13.78
C ALA A 46 -16.26 -5.22 -13.47
N PRO A 47 -16.59 -3.94 -13.21
CA PRO A 47 -15.72 -2.77 -13.22
C PRO A 47 -14.80 -2.69 -11.99
N VAL A 48 -13.54 -2.32 -12.19
CA VAL A 48 -12.52 -2.27 -11.12
C VAL A 48 -11.68 -1.00 -11.24
N THR A 49 -11.21 -0.50 -10.10
CA THR A 49 -10.22 0.59 -10.02
C THR A 49 -8.92 0.02 -9.47
N ILE A 50 -7.86 0.06 -10.29
CA ILE A 50 -6.52 -0.40 -9.95
C ILE A 50 -5.72 0.80 -9.47
N CYS A 51 -5.15 0.66 -8.28
CA CYS A 51 -4.38 1.68 -7.58
C CYS A 51 -2.97 1.12 -7.32
N GLY A 52 -1.94 1.92 -7.58
CA GLY A 52 -0.57 1.57 -7.26
C GLY A 52 -0.15 2.07 -5.89
N ASP A 53 1.14 2.35 -5.76
CA ASP A 53 1.81 2.71 -4.52
C ASP A 53 1.14 3.86 -3.73
N ILE A 54 0.88 3.60 -2.44
CA ILE A 54 0.31 4.59 -1.51
C ILE A 54 1.36 5.18 -0.54
N HIS A 55 2.47 4.49 -0.27
CA HIS A 55 3.60 4.96 0.58
C HIS A 55 3.20 5.75 1.85
N GLY A 56 2.20 5.26 2.60
CA GLY A 56 1.74 5.89 3.85
C GLY A 56 0.98 7.22 3.68
N GLN A 57 0.62 7.61 2.45
CA GLN A 57 0.00 8.88 2.12
C GLN A 57 -1.50 8.91 2.45
N PHE A 58 -1.81 8.92 3.75
CA PHE A 58 -3.15 8.75 4.29
C PHE A 58 -4.23 9.71 3.73
N TYR A 59 -3.85 10.94 3.39
CA TYR A 59 -4.79 11.92 2.84
C TYR A 59 -5.14 11.61 1.36
N ASP A 60 -4.17 11.17 0.56
CA ASP A 60 -4.40 10.77 -0.83
C ASP A 60 -5.24 9.47 -0.87
N MET A 61 -4.95 8.52 0.02
CA MET A 61 -5.76 7.34 0.29
C MET A 61 -7.22 7.69 0.67
N LYS A 62 -7.43 8.72 1.50
CA LYS A 62 -8.78 9.20 1.85
C LYS A 62 -9.52 9.80 0.66
N GLU A 63 -8.86 10.55 -0.22
CA GLU A 63 -9.51 11.04 -1.44
C GLU A 63 -9.86 9.88 -2.39
N LEU A 64 -8.96 8.90 -2.53
CA LEU A 64 -9.18 7.69 -3.33
C LEU A 64 -10.45 6.93 -2.89
N PHE A 65 -10.66 6.74 -1.59
CA PHE A 65 -11.88 6.12 -1.06
C PHE A 65 -13.15 6.98 -1.14
N LYS A 66 -13.07 8.28 -1.43
CA LYS A 66 -14.27 9.08 -1.77
C LYS A 66 -14.72 8.87 -3.22
N VAL A 67 -13.82 8.44 -4.11
CA VAL A 67 -14.08 8.36 -5.55
C VAL A 67 -14.83 7.07 -5.94
N ARG A 68 -14.71 5.98 -5.17
CA ARG A 68 -15.36 4.68 -5.48
C ARG A 68 -15.88 3.93 -4.25
N TYR A 69 -16.82 3.01 -4.51
CA TYR A 69 -17.51 2.21 -3.50
C TYR A 69 -16.55 1.29 -2.71
N PRO A 70 -16.64 1.26 -1.37
CA PRO A 70 -15.72 0.50 -0.51
C PRO A 70 -16.08 -0.98 -0.34
N ASP A 71 -17.18 -1.45 -0.94
CA ASP A 71 -17.81 -2.73 -0.59
C ASP A 71 -17.02 -3.98 -1.02
N ARG A 72 -16.05 -3.82 -1.94
CA ARG A 72 -15.10 -4.87 -2.33
C ARG A 72 -13.73 -4.25 -2.61
N ILE A 73 -12.73 -4.61 -1.80
CA ILE A 73 -11.33 -4.19 -1.94
C ILE A 73 -10.47 -5.46 -1.98
N THR A 74 -9.53 -5.52 -2.92
CA THR A 74 -8.51 -6.57 -2.99
C THR A 74 -7.15 -5.91 -2.76
N LEU A 75 -6.33 -6.51 -1.88
CA LEU A 75 -5.01 -5.99 -1.54
C LEU A 75 -3.94 -6.94 -2.10
N ILE A 76 -3.00 -6.40 -2.86
CA ILE A 76 -1.79 -7.11 -3.28
C ILE A 76 -0.62 -6.71 -2.38
N ARG A 77 0.37 -7.61 -2.24
CA ARG A 77 1.60 -7.35 -1.50
C ARG A 77 2.60 -6.61 -2.39
N GLY A 78 3.20 -5.54 -1.91
CA GLY A 78 4.37 -4.91 -2.53
C GLY A 78 5.68 -5.35 -1.86
N ASN A 79 6.80 -4.88 -2.40
CA ASN A 79 8.15 -5.06 -1.84
C ASN A 79 8.36 -4.32 -0.51
N HIS A 80 7.69 -3.18 -0.31
CA HIS A 80 7.74 -2.42 0.94
C HIS A 80 7.06 -3.13 2.12
N GLU A 81 6.16 -4.09 1.88
CA GLU A 81 5.54 -4.94 2.91
C GLU A 81 6.49 -6.05 3.42
N SER A 82 7.79 -5.78 3.46
CA SER A 82 8.85 -6.67 3.95
C SER A 82 9.51 -6.16 5.24
N ARG A 83 10.06 -7.08 6.04
CA ARG A 83 10.71 -6.77 7.33
C ARG A 83 11.95 -5.92 7.16
N GLN A 84 12.73 -6.18 6.11
CA GLN A 84 13.98 -5.48 5.83
C GLN A 84 13.70 -4.04 5.37
N ILE A 85 12.79 -3.86 4.41
CA ILE A 85 12.45 -2.53 3.90
C ILE A 85 11.74 -1.69 4.96
N THR A 86 10.79 -2.26 5.73
CA THR A 86 10.15 -1.51 6.84
C THR A 86 11.13 -1.03 7.94
N GLN A 87 12.30 -1.67 8.08
CA GLN A 87 13.34 -1.26 9.03
C GLN A 87 14.16 -0.05 8.57
N VAL A 88 14.35 0.12 7.27
CA VAL A 88 15.20 1.18 6.70
C VAL A 88 14.36 2.38 6.28
N TYR A 89 13.15 2.15 5.75
CA TYR A 89 12.30 3.18 5.13
C TYR A 89 11.20 3.69 6.07
N GLY A 90 11.55 3.95 7.33
CA GLY A 90 10.76 4.76 8.28
C GLY A 90 9.52 4.14 8.93
N PHE A 91 8.92 3.08 8.38
CA PHE A 91 7.73 2.45 9.00
C PHE A 91 8.00 1.90 10.40
N TYR A 92 9.21 1.36 10.65
CA TYR A 92 9.66 0.93 11.97
C TYR A 92 9.66 2.09 12.98
N ASP A 93 10.28 3.21 12.63
CA ASP A 93 10.39 4.39 13.50
C ASP A 93 9.02 5.04 13.73
N GLU A 94 8.14 5.02 12.74
CA GLU A 94 6.77 5.47 12.88
C GLU A 94 5.98 4.62 13.86
N CYS A 95 6.08 3.28 13.79
CA CYS A 95 5.45 2.39 14.75
C CYS A 95 5.98 2.64 16.17
N LEU A 96 7.31 2.67 16.34
CA LEU A 96 7.94 2.91 17.63
C LEU A 96 7.52 4.26 18.23
N ARG A 97 7.44 5.32 17.42
CA ARG A 97 7.01 6.66 17.82
C ARG A 97 5.51 6.74 18.17
N LYS A 98 4.65 6.02 17.45
CA LYS A 98 3.19 6.05 17.66
C LYS A 98 2.74 5.17 18.83
N TYR A 99 3.36 4.01 19.02
CA TYR A 99 2.90 2.99 19.97
C TYR A 99 3.85 2.77 21.16
N GLY A 100 5.07 3.33 21.13
CA GLY A 100 6.10 3.09 22.15
C GLY A 100 6.72 1.69 22.09
N SER A 101 6.26 0.84 21.16
CA SER A 101 6.69 -0.54 20.97
C SER A 101 6.63 -0.91 19.48
N VAL A 102 7.21 -2.06 19.13
CA VAL A 102 7.13 -2.65 17.80
C VAL A 102 6.62 -4.10 17.82
N ASN A 103 5.84 -4.50 18.85
CA ASN A 103 5.34 -5.88 18.95
C ASN A 103 4.41 -6.27 17.80
N ILE A 104 3.77 -5.30 17.14
CA ILE A 104 3.04 -5.54 15.89
C ILE A 104 3.91 -6.20 14.80
N ARG A 105 5.23 -5.96 14.81
CA ARG A 105 6.15 -6.62 13.89
C ARG A 105 6.35 -8.11 14.22
N VAL A 106 6.12 -8.58 15.45
CA VAL A 106 6.26 -10.01 15.79
C VAL A 106 5.03 -10.85 15.42
N ILE A 107 4.01 -10.26 14.77
CA ILE A 107 2.95 -11.01 14.10
C ILE A 107 3.60 -11.91 13.05
N ASP A 108 3.24 -13.19 13.07
CA ASP A 108 3.78 -14.19 12.17
C ASP A 108 3.31 -13.94 10.72
N ARG A 109 4.13 -14.32 9.75
CA ARG A 109 3.89 -14.11 8.32
C ARG A 109 4.06 -15.43 7.59
N LYS A 110 3.08 -15.81 6.77
CA LYS A 110 3.09 -17.02 5.92
C LYS A 110 4.43 -17.22 5.18
N GLN A 111 5.02 -16.12 4.69
CA GLN A 111 6.41 -16.07 4.25
C GLN A 111 6.95 -14.62 4.29
N GLU A 112 8.24 -14.46 4.49
CA GLU A 112 8.95 -13.20 4.19
C GLU A 112 9.29 -13.13 2.68
N VAL A 113 9.56 -11.93 2.16
CA VAL A 113 9.99 -11.77 0.75
C VAL A 113 11.41 -12.34 0.63
N PRO A 114 11.68 -13.28 -0.29
CA PRO A 114 13.02 -13.81 -0.51
C PRO A 114 13.89 -12.79 -1.27
N HIS A 115 15.21 -13.02 -1.24
CA HIS A 115 16.19 -12.22 -1.97
C HIS A 115 16.31 -12.61 -3.45
N ASP A 116 15.71 -13.73 -3.85
CA ASP A 116 15.78 -14.31 -5.19
C ASP A 116 14.53 -15.15 -5.54
N GLY A 117 14.42 -15.51 -6.83
CA GLY A 117 13.38 -16.37 -7.37
C GLY A 117 12.01 -15.69 -7.54
N ALA A 118 11.04 -16.45 -8.05
CA ALA A 118 9.80 -15.89 -8.62
C ALA A 118 8.99 -14.96 -7.70
N MET A 119 9.06 -15.10 -6.36
CA MET A 119 8.39 -14.15 -5.45
C MET A 119 9.17 -12.83 -5.30
N CYS A 120 10.50 -12.85 -5.41
CA CYS A 120 11.31 -11.66 -5.53
C CYS A 120 11.01 -10.96 -6.86
N ASP A 121 11.06 -11.73 -7.95
CA ASP A 121 10.82 -11.25 -9.30
C ASP A 121 9.40 -10.64 -9.47
N LEU A 122 8.37 -11.17 -8.81
CA LEU A 122 7.02 -10.58 -8.85
C LEU A 122 6.89 -9.22 -8.11
N LEU A 123 7.88 -8.82 -7.30
CA LEU A 123 7.81 -7.67 -6.39
C LEU A 123 8.86 -6.57 -6.66
N TRP A 124 9.97 -6.87 -7.34
CA TRP A 124 11.14 -5.99 -7.45
C TRP A 124 11.48 -5.50 -8.86
N SER A 125 10.70 -5.94 -9.83
CA SER A 125 11.10 -6.04 -11.24
C SER A 125 10.60 -4.89 -12.10
N ASP A 126 11.50 -4.25 -12.86
CA ASP A 126 11.35 -2.82 -13.14
C ASP A 126 11.46 -2.38 -14.64
N PRO A 127 10.59 -1.46 -15.09
CA PRO A 127 10.90 -0.22 -15.83
C PRO A 127 11.85 -0.04 -17.04
N GLU A 128 12.30 -1.02 -17.84
CA GLU A 128 13.19 -0.72 -18.99
C GLU A 128 12.61 -0.97 -20.41
N ASP A 129 12.89 -0.04 -21.35
CA ASP A 129 12.50 -0.08 -22.79
C ASP A 129 13.68 -0.44 -23.73
N ALA A 130 14.91 -0.54 -23.19
CA ALA A 130 16.16 -0.63 -23.97
C ALA A 130 16.75 -2.05 -24.06
N VAL A 131 16.08 -3.06 -23.49
CA VAL A 131 16.59 -4.44 -23.36
C VAL A 131 15.59 -5.43 -23.98
N ASP A 132 16.04 -6.18 -24.99
CA ASP A 132 15.32 -7.35 -25.49
C ASP A 132 15.56 -8.55 -24.55
N GLY A 133 14.54 -8.90 -23.77
CA GLY A 133 14.55 -10.04 -22.85
C GLY A 133 14.87 -9.67 -21.39
N TRP A 134 15.42 -10.63 -20.63
CA TRP A 134 15.67 -10.47 -19.20
C TRP A 134 17.06 -9.89 -18.92
N GLY A 135 17.13 -8.73 -18.27
CA GLY A 135 18.35 -8.09 -17.77
C GLY A 135 18.49 -8.17 -16.24
N LEU A 136 19.64 -7.73 -15.71
CA LEU A 136 19.81 -7.51 -14.27
C LEU A 136 19.10 -6.20 -13.87
N SER A 137 18.22 -6.25 -12.87
CA SER A 137 17.57 -5.04 -12.35
C SER A 137 18.60 -4.06 -11.76
N PRO A 138 18.51 -2.75 -12.04
CA PRO A 138 19.31 -1.72 -11.39
C PRO A 138 19.13 -1.62 -9.86
N ARG A 139 18.14 -2.32 -9.29
CA ARG A 139 17.84 -2.35 -7.83
C ARG A 139 18.57 -3.49 -7.09
N ASP A 140 19.71 -3.94 -7.60
CA ASP A 140 20.50 -5.07 -7.08
C ASP A 140 19.75 -6.42 -6.97
N SER A 141 18.54 -6.58 -7.56
CA SER A 141 17.80 -7.86 -7.56
C SER A 141 16.66 -7.99 -8.62
N LEU A 142 17.03 -8.39 -9.85
CA LEU A 142 16.31 -9.29 -10.79
C LEU A 142 14.80 -8.95 -11.18
N PRO A 143 14.09 -9.64 -12.14
CA PRO A 143 13.80 -8.96 -13.41
C PRO A 143 12.32 -8.90 -13.91
N TYR A 144 12.10 -7.96 -14.84
CA TYR A 144 10.95 -7.13 -15.25
C TYR A 144 9.56 -7.70 -15.73
N GLU A 145 8.44 -7.12 -15.25
CA GLU A 145 7.27 -6.69 -16.09
C GLU A 145 6.48 -5.51 -15.42
N LYS A 146 5.95 -4.53 -16.19
CA LYS A 146 5.27 -3.32 -15.63
C LYS A 146 3.76 -3.49 -15.42
N LEU A 147 3.31 -3.25 -14.18
CA LEU A 147 1.96 -2.73 -13.92
C LEU A 147 1.92 -1.56 -12.92
N SER A 148 2.98 -0.76 -12.86
CA SER A 148 3.08 0.36 -11.90
C SER A 148 2.25 1.59 -12.31
N THR A 149 1.07 1.72 -11.69
CA THR A 149 0.35 2.99 -11.50
C THR A 149 1.12 3.84 -10.49
N CYS A 150 2.29 4.34 -10.91
CA CYS A 150 3.26 5.00 -10.04
C CYS A 150 2.92 6.48 -9.79
N ARG A 151 3.24 6.97 -8.59
CA ARG A 151 3.20 8.39 -8.24
C ARG A 151 4.49 9.08 -8.68
N CYS A 152 4.41 10.05 -9.58
CA CYS A 152 5.57 10.81 -10.04
C CYS A 152 5.46 12.26 -9.53
N GLY A 153 6.30 12.61 -8.55
CA GLY A 153 6.22 13.89 -7.85
C GLY A 153 4.88 14.06 -7.10
N ASN A 154 4.19 15.18 -7.34
CA ASN A 154 2.89 15.50 -6.71
C ASN A 154 1.67 14.85 -7.39
N VAL A 155 1.87 13.94 -8.34
CA VAL A 155 0.82 13.40 -9.21
C VAL A 155 0.68 11.90 -9.01
N ALA A 156 -0.53 11.46 -8.67
CA ALA A 156 -0.93 10.05 -8.59
C ALA A 156 -1.85 9.69 -9.76
N ALA A 157 -1.85 8.42 -10.19
CA ALA A 157 -2.75 7.92 -11.22
C ALA A 157 -3.40 6.60 -10.80
N ILE A 158 -4.68 6.43 -11.12
CA ILE A 158 -5.40 5.14 -11.03
C ILE A 158 -5.82 4.71 -12.43
N LEU A 159 -5.93 3.40 -12.63
CA LEU A 159 -6.47 2.80 -13.84
C LEU A 159 -7.88 2.25 -13.54
N GLU A 160 -8.90 2.86 -14.11
CA GLU A 160 -10.25 2.30 -14.13
C GLU A 160 -10.42 1.35 -15.32
N LEU A 161 -11.03 0.20 -15.07
CA LEU A 161 -11.54 -0.72 -16.08
C LEU A 161 -13.08 -0.72 -15.99
N ASP A 162 -13.77 -0.45 -17.09
CA ASP A 162 -15.23 -0.55 -17.16
C ASP A 162 -15.71 -2.01 -17.36
N GLU A 163 -17.02 -2.22 -17.44
CA GLU A 163 -17.64 -3.54 -17.66
C GLU A 163 -17.17 -4.25 -18.96
N ASN A 164 -16.62 -3.49 -19.92
CA ASN A 164 -16.11 -3.99 -21.20
C ASN A 164 -14.56 -4.05 -21.22
N LEU A 165 -13.90 -3.85 -20.07
CA LEU A 165 -12.45 -3.75 -19.91
C LEU A 165 -11.80 -2.55 -20.64
N ASN A 166 -12.59 -1.52 -20.99
CA ASN A 166 -12.03 -0.27 -21.50
C ASN A 166 -11.20 0.41 -20.42
N LYS A 167 -10.00 0.84 -20.77
CA LYS A 167 -9.03 1.46 -19.86
C LYS A 167 -9.25 2.97 -19.80
N GLN A 168 -9.52 3.50 -18.62
CA GLN A 168 -9.53 4.94 -18.34
C GLN A 168 -8.53 5.27 -17.23
N PHE A 169 -7.50 6.04 -17.56
CA PHE A 169 -6.61 6.60 -16.55
C PHE A 169 -7.25 7.86 -15.93
N ARG A 170 -7.25 7.95 -14.60
CA ARG A 170 -7.52 9.21 -13.89
C ARG A 170 -6.28 9.65 -13.14
N VAL A 171 -5.96 10.92 -13.31
CA VAL A 171 -4.78 11.57 -12.72
C VAL A 171 -5.27 12.52 -11.63
N PHE A 172 -4.65 12.48 -10.46
CA PHE A 172 -4.97 13.30 -9.30
C PHE A 172 -3.73 14.04 -8.84
N GLU A 173 -3.90 15.30 -8.47
CA GLU A 173 -2.91 16.04 -7.70
C GLU A 173 -2.96 15.59 -6.22
N ALA A 174 -1.82 15.70 -5.54
CA ALA A 174 -1.71 15.44 -4.11
C ALA A 174 -2.75 16.22 -3.29
N ALA A 175 -3.35 15.59 -2.28
CA ALA A 175 -4.36 16.22 -1.45
C ALA A 175 -3.83 17.55 -0.85
N PRO A 176 -4.63 18.64 -0.87
CA PRO A 176 -4.20 19.98 -0.46
C PRO A 176 -3.51 20.02 0.91
N HIS A 177 -2.56 20.94 1.08
CA HIS A 177 -1.81 21.04 2.34
C HIS A 177 -2.70 21.43 3.53
N GLU A 178 -3.83 22.10 3.29
CA GLU A 178 -4.81 22.50 4.31
C GLU A 178 -5.51 21.29 4.96
N SER A 179 -5.67 20.19 4.24
CA SER A 179 -6.16 18.91 4.79
C SER A 179 -5.14 18.24 5.69
N ARG A 180 -3.85 18.58 5.55
CA ARG A 180 -2.73 18.01 6.32
C ARG A 180 -2.59 18.78 7.62
N GLY A 181 -3.41 18.43 8.62
CA GLY A 181 -3.36 19.01 9.96
C GLY A 181 -1.92 19.10 10.47
N VAL A 182 -1.51 20.31 10.88
CA VAL A 182 -0.11 20.76 10.96
C VAL A 182 0.82 19.73 11.60
N PRO A 183 1.71 19.08 10.83
CA PRO A 183 2.81 18.31 11.40
C PRO A 183 3.79 19.27 12.07
N SER A 184 4.36 18.87 13.21
CA SER A 184 5.51 19.55 13.78
C SER A 184 6.64 19.58 12.75
N LYS A 185 7.04 20.79 12.32
CA LYS A 185 7.99 21.00 11.21
C LYS A 185 9.25 20.16 11.39
N ARG A 186 9.38 19.13 10.55
CA ARG A 186 10.65 18.55 10.11
C ARG A 186 10.64 18.56 8.59
N PRO A 187 11.80 18.69 7.92
CA PRO A 187 11.86 18.54 6.48
C PRO A 187 11.25 17.20 6.08
N ALA A 188 10.56 17.18 4.94
CA ALA A 188 10.32 15.94 4.22
C ALA A 188 11.69 15.28 4.00
N PRO A 189 11.90 13.99 4.30
CA PRO A 189 13.20 13.37 4.08
C PRO A 189 13.51 13.41 2.57
N ASP A 190 14.79 13.48 2.22
CA ASP A 190 15.25 13.85 0.87
C ASP A 190 14.84 12.87 -0.26
N TYR A 191 14.12 11.79 0.04
CA TYR A 191 13.51 10.89 -0.95
C TYR A 191 12.25 11.46 -1.64
N PHE A 192 11.75 12.64 -1.20
CA PHE A 192 10.60 13.33 -1.82
C PHE A 192 10.99 14.38 -2.88
N LEU A 193 12.26 14.42 -3.30
CA LEU A 193 12.81 15.33 -4.33
C LEU A 193 13.21 14.57 -5.60
#